data_AF-A0A524LTF3-F1
#
_entry.id   AF-A0A524LTF3-F1
#
_cell.length_a   1.000
_cell.length_b   1.000
_cell.length_c   1.000
_cell.angle_alpha   90.00
_cell.angle_beta   90.00
_cell.angle_gamma   90.00
#
_symmetry.space_group_name_H-M   'P 1'
#
loop_
_entity.id
_entity.type
_entity.pdbx_description
1 polymer ?
#
loop_
_entity_poly.entity_id
_entity_poly.type
_entity_poly.pdbx_seq_one_letter_code
_entity_poly.pdbx_strand_id
1 'polypeptide(L)'
;MTPAFAQETKNPSLVIETIEIPYNEFNTISREAEIVDLANDHAVSWQITIDNNLVYENPNGNGVFKIYDKNSEKFVEIGMGAPPAEKFWVAVNTEKEGYVVVQSDTERGWYPT
;
A
#
# COMPACT_ATOMS: atom_id res chain seq x y z
N MET A 1 -44.60 3.17 -1.47
CA MET A 1 -43.51 4.16 -1.34
C MET A 1 -42.69 3.77 -0.13
N THR A 2 -41.47 3.31 -0.33
CA THR A 2 -40.54 2.96 0.75
C THR A 2 -39.88 4.25 1.25
N PRO A 3 -39.75 4.49 2.56
CA PRO A 3 -39.12 5.72 3.08
C PRO A 3 -37.64 5.78 2.67
N ALA A 4 -37.14 6.99 2.41
CA ALA A 4 -35.76 7.25 1.96
C ALA A 4 -34.68 6.66 2.91
N PHE A 5 -35.03 6.39 4.17
CA PHE A 5 -34.15 5.78 5.18
C PHE A 5 -33.94 4.27 4.99
N ALA A 6 -34.84 3.59 4.25
CA ALA A 6 -34.77 2.14 3.97
C ALA A 6 -34.15 1.82 2.60
N GLN A 7 -33.63 2.85 1.92
CA GLN A 7 -32.89 2.68 0.67
C GLN A 7 -31.43 2.50 1.06
N GLU A 8 -30.93 1.24 1.02
CA GLU A 8 -29.48 1.01 1.06
C GLU A 8 -28.86 1.81 -0.09
N THR A 9 -28.26 2.95 0.23
CA THR A 9 -27.38 3.68 -0.68
C THR A 9 -26.09 2.89 -0.79
N LYS A 10 -26.15 1.74 -1.46
CA LYS A 10 -24.97 1.01 -1.87
C LYS A 10 -24.30 1.87 -2.93
N ASN A 11 -23.28 2.64 -2.53
CA ASN A 11 -22.59 3.52 -3.46
C ASN A 11 -22.01 2.65 -4.59
N PRO A 12 -22.50 2.78 -5.83
CA PRO A 12 -22.05 1.94 -6.93
C PRO A 12 -20.57 2.15 -7.27
N SER A 13 -19.93 3.21 -6.75
CA SER A 13 -18.49 3.45 -6.91
C SER A 13 -17.63 2.81 -5.80
N LEU A 14 -18.20 2.18 -4.78
CA LEU A 14 -17.44 1.52 -3.73
C LEU A 14 -17.01 0.13 -4.21
N VAL A 15 -15.80 0.04 -4.76
CA VAL A 15 -15.11 -1.21 -5.08
C VAL A 15 -14.14 -1.52 -3.95
N ILE A 16 -14.33 -2.67 -3.29
CA ILE A 16 -13.42 -3.17 -2.25
C ILE A 16 -12.72 -4.38 -2.83
N GLU A 17 -11.40 -4.33 -2.80
CA GLU A 17 -10.53 -5.42 -3.22
C GLU A 17 -9.59 -5.76 -2.08
N THR A 18 -9.38 -7.06 -1.85
CA THR A 18 -8.49 -7.57 -0.81
C THR A 18 -7.46 -8.46 -1.48
N ILE A 19 -6.19 -8.15 -1.24
CA ILE A 19 -5.05 -8.84 -1.82
C ILE A 19 -4.20 -9.35 -0.68
N GLU A 20 -3.90 -10.65 -0.71
CA GLU A 20 -2.96 -11.28 0.20
C GLU A 20 -1.67 -11.57 -0.56
N ILE A 21 -0.57 -10.99 -0.08
CA ILE A 21 0.77 -11.23 -0.63
C ILE A 21 1.50 -12.16 0.33
N PRO A 22 1.90 -13.37 -0.09
CA PRO A 22 2.55 -14.32 0.80
C PRO A 22 3.98 -13.89 1.13
N TYR A 23 4.45 -14.25 2.31
CA TYR A 23 5.73 -13.75 2.85
C TYR A 23 6.95 -14.09 1.97
N ASN A 24 6.90 -15.19 1.21
CA ASN A 24 7.99 -15.63 0.35
C ASN A 24 8.19 -14.70 -0.86
N GLU A 25 7.18 -13.92 -1.25
CA GLU A 25 7.29 -12.91 -2.30
C GLU A 25 7.98 -11.62 -1.82
N PHE A 26 8.02 -11.37 -0.50
CA PHE A 26 8.74 -10.24 0.07
C PHE A 26 10.25 -10.47 0.22
N ASN A 27 10.71 -11.72 0.15
CA ASN A 27 12.14 -12.05 0.26
C ASN A 27 12.86 -12.00 -1.10
N THR A 28 12.65 -10.90 -1.84
CA THR A 28 13.26 -10.68 -3.14
C THR A 28 13.75 -9.24 -3.28
N ILE A 29 14.64 -9.00 -4.24
CA ILE A 29 15.10 -7.65 -4.56
C ILE A 29 14.08 -6.93 -5.42
N SER A 30 14.02 -5.59 -5.37
CA SER A 30 13.02 -4.79 -6.09
C SER A 30 12.92 -5.06 -7.60
N ARG A 31 13.98 -5.55 -8.25
CA ARG A 31 13.98 -5.88 -9.68
C ARG A 31 13.23 -7.19 -10.00
N GLU A 32 13.14 -8.07 -9.03
CA GLU A 32 12.52 -9.39 -9.11
C GLU A 32 11.20 -9.43 -8.31
N ALA A 33 10.72 -8.28 -7.85
CA ALA A 33 9.46 -8.15 -7.14
C ALA A 33 8.30 -8.52 -8.07
N GLU A 34 7.35 -9.28 -7.53
CA GLU A 34 6.13 -9.65 -8.24
C GLU A 34 5.21 -8.44 -8.42
N ILE A 35 4.60 -8.34 -9.60
CA ILE A 35 3.63 -7.30 -9.91
C ILE A 35 2.25 -7.93 -9.78
N VAL A 36 1.47 -7.43 -8.82
CA VAL A 36 0.09 -7.87 -8.62
C VAL A 36 -0.86 -6.87 -9.25
N ASP A 37 -1.66 -7.35 -10.20
CA ASP A 37 -2.67 -6.58 -10.89
C ASP A 37 -3.94 -6.49 -10.07
N LEU A 38 -4.48 -5.28 -9.92
CA LEU A 38 -5.81 -5.08 -9.36
C LEU A 38 -6.86 -5.53 -10.38
N ALA A 39 -7.92 -6.18 -9.92
CA ALA A 39 -9.00 -6.67 -10.76
C ALA A 39 -9.86 -5.52 -11.34
N ASN A 40 -9.85 -4.36 -10.68
CA ASN A 40 -10.64 -3.19 -11.07
C ASN A 40 -9.79 -1.92 -11.12
N ASP A 41 -10.18 -0.98 -11.99
CA ASP A 41 -9.57 0.34 -12.07
C ASP A 41 -10.06 1.25 -10.92
N HIS A 42 -9.13 1.79 -10.14
CA HIS A 42 -9.41 2.74 -9.05
C HIS A 42 -9.01 4.18 -9.42
N ALA A 43 -9.77 4.81 -10.33
CA ALA A 43 -9.34 6.01 -11.06
C ALA A 43 -9.32 7.35 -10.30
N VAL A 44 -10.09 7.51 -9.22
CA VAL A 44 -10.32 8.86 -8.63
C VAL A 44 -9.87 8.96 -7.17
N SER A 45 -10.49 8.17 -6.30
CA SER A 45 -10.21 8.20 -4.88
C SER A 45 -10.24 6.79 -4.36
N TRP A 46 -9.20 6.44 -3.64
CA TRP A 46 -9.01 5.13 -3.06
C TRP A 46 -8.50 5.30 -1.64
N GLN A 47 -8.83 4.32 -0.83
CA GLN A 47 -8.29 4.15 0.51
C GLN A 47 -7.70 2.76 0.57
N ILE A 48 -6.55 2.62 1.23
CA ILE A 48 -5.87 1.35 1.40
C ILE A 48 -5.70 1.11 2.90
N THR A 49 -5.94 -0.12 3.30
CA THR A 49 -5.60 -0.64 4.62
C THR A 49 -4.54 -1.71 4.41
N ILE A 50 -3.47 -1.68 5.21
CA ILE A 50 -2.31 -2.55 5.07
C ILE A 50 -2.13 -3.30 6.37
N ASP A 51 -2.18 -4.62 6.30
CA ASP A 51 -1.89 -5.50 7.44
C ASP A 51 -0.52 -6.15 7.22
N ASN A 52 0.49 -5.64 7.90
CA ASN A 52 1.87 -6.14 7.79
C ASN A 52 2.12 -7.26 8.80
N ASN A 53 1.86 -8.48 8.34
CA ASN A 53 2.06 -9.71 9.12
C ASN A 53 3.41 -10.40 8.82
N LEU A 54 4.39 -9.66 8.28
CA LEU A 54 5.69 -10.22 7.93
C LEU A 54 6.51 -10.55 9.18
N VAL A 55 7.15 -11.72 9.14
CA VAL A 55 8.19 -12.08 10.11
C VAL A 55 9.54 -11.66 9.54
N TYR A 56 10.15 -10.66 10.15
CA TYR A 56 11.44 -10.13 9.71
C TYR A 56 12.58 -10.91 10.37
N GLU A 57 13.34 -11.67 9.58
CA GLU A 57 14.59 -12.29 10.06
C GLU A 57 15.68 -11.23 10.32
N ASN A 58 15.69 -10.16 9.51
CA ASN A 58 16.60 -9.05 9.66
C ASN A 58 15.89 -7.88 10.37
N PRO A 59 16.34 -7.43 11.56
CA PRO A 59 15.75 -6.30 12.28
C PRO A 59 15.93 -4.95 11.56
N ASN A 60 16.76 -4.89 10.52
CA ASN A 60 16.88 -3.73 9.63
C ASN A 60 16.11 -3.91 8.30
N GLY A 61 15.43 -5.04 8.13
CA GLY A 61 14.62 -5.35 6.97
C GLY A 61 13.43 -4.39 6.85
N ASN A 62 12.98 -4.18 5.61
CA ASN A 62 11.80 -3.37 5.35
C ASN A 62 10.94 -4.08 4.31
N GLY A 63 9.63 -4.14 4.55
CA GLY A 63 8.64 -4.45 3.53
C GLY A 63 8.33 -3.16 2.78
N VAL A 64 8.42 -3.20 1.46
CA VAL A 64 8.15 -2.05 0.58
C VAL A 64 7.26 -2.52 -0.54
N PHE A 65 6.21 -1.76 -0.84
CA PHE A 65 5.39 -1.97 -2.02
C PHE A 65 5.13 -0.65 -2.73
N LYS A 66 4.86 -0.76 -4.03
CA LYS A 66 4.63 0.37 -4.92
C LYS A 66 3.27 0.23 -5.57
N ILE A 67 2.52 1.31 -5.55
CA ILE A 67 1.25 1.43 -6.28
C ILE A 67 1.52 2.34 -7.46
N TYR A 68 1.26 1.85 -8.66
CA TYR A 68 1.52 2.57 -9.89
C TYR A 68 0.57 2.14 -11.00
N ASP A 69 0.36 3.04 -11.95
CA ASP A 69 -0.26 2.69 -13.23
C ASP A 69 0.82 2.10 -14.14
N LYS A 70 0.54 0.97 -14.79
CA LYS A 70 1.44 0.29 -15.74
C LYS A 70 1.97 1.21 -16.84
N ASN A 71 1.23 2.26 -17.19
CA ASN A 71 1.58 3.20 -18.24
C ASN A 71 2.27 4.48 -17.73
N SER A 72 2.66 4.53 -16.46
CA SER A 72 3.25 5.70 -15.84
C SER A 72 4.52 5.37 -15.04
N GLU A 73 5.48 6.30 -15.05
CA GLU A 73 6.62 6.28 -14.13
C GLU A 73 6.25 6.81 -12.73
N LYS A 74 5.01 7.28 -12.55
CA LYS A 74 4.50 7.78 -11.27
C LYS A 74 4.14 6.62 -10.37
N PHE A 75 4.58 6.70 -9.12
CA PHE A 75 4.21 5.70 -8.12
C PHE A 75 4.08 6.34 -6.74
N VAL A 76 3.29 5.69 -5.91
CA VAL A 76 3.32 5.86 -4.46
C VAL A 76 4.04 4.66 -3.88
N GLU A 77 5.08 4.89 -3.08
CA GLU A 77 5.80 3.87 -2.34
C GLU A 77 5.43 3.98 -0.87
N ILE A 78 5.10 2.83 -0.27
CA ILE A 78 4.89 2.72 1.17
C ILE A 78 5.90 1.71 1.69
N GLY A 79 6.61 2.10 2.73
CA GLY A 79 7.59 1.25 3.38
C GLY A 79 7.34 1.10 4.87
N MET A 80 7.55 -0.11 5.36
CA MET A 80 7.35 -0.51 6.74
C MET A 80 8.58 -1.29 7.20
N GLY A 81 9.29 -0.77 8.19
CA GLY A 81 10.50 -1.38 8.76
C GLY A 81 10.17 -2.41 9.84
N ALA A 82 11.04 -3.40 10.00
CA ALA A 82 10.92 -4.43 11.02
C ALA A 82 10.86 -3.88 12.46
N PRO A 83 10.24 -4.63 13.40
CA PRO A 83 10.42 -4.40 14.82
C PRO A 83 11.91 -4.50 15.25
N PRO A 84 12.36 -3.72 16.25
CA PRO A 84 11.57 -2.84 17.11
C PRO A 84 11.45 -1.40 16.60
N ALA A 85 12.11 -1.04 15.49
CA ALA A 85 12.10 0.33 15.00
C ALA A 85 10.75 0.71 14.41
N GLU A 86 10.08 -0.24 13.72
CA GLU A 86 8.72 -0.04 13.20
C GLU A 86 8.63 1.23 12.33
N LYS A 87 9.67 1.47 11.52
CA LYS A 87 9.74 2.64 10.64
C LYS A 87 8.55 2.64 9.69
N PHE A 88 8.03 3.82 9.38
CA PHE A 88 6.98 3.99 8.38
C PHE A 88 7.35 5.16 7.47
N TRP A 89 7.20 5.00 6.17
CA TRP A 89 7.31 6.12 5.25
C TRP A 89 6.37 5.98 4.07
N VAL A 90 6.00 7.15 3.54
CA VAL A 90 5.28 7.28 2.28
C VAL A 90 6.10 8.21 1.39
N ALA A 91 6.43 7.72 0.20
CA ALA A 91 7.09 8.49 -0.82
C ALA A 91 6.28 8.49 -2.11
N VAL A 92 6.46 9.55 -2.90
CA VAL A 92 5.85 9.68 -4.22
C VAL A 92 6.94 9.92 -5.24
N ASN A 93 6.81 9.31 -6.41
CA ASN A 93 7.64 9.62 -7.56
C ASN A 93 6.78 10.33 -8.60
N THR A 94 7.22 11.51 -9.03
CA THR A 94 6.59 12.25 -10.12
C THR A 94 7.60 12.51 -11.23
N GLU A 95 7.11 12.73 -12.45
CA GLU A 95 7.97 13.06 -13.60
C GLU A 95 8.77 14.35 -13.39
N LYS A 96 8.24 15.31 -12.62
CA LYS A 96 8.81 16.65 -12.45
C LYS A 96 9.69 16.77 -11.22
N GLU A 97 9.26 16.25 -10.09
CA GLU A 97 9.95 16.36 -8.80
C GLU A 97 10.82 15.13 -8.51
N GLY A 98 10.63 14.03 -9.22
CA GLY A 98 11.30 12.76 -8.94
C GLY A 98 10.80 12.16 -7.62
N TYR A 99 11.69 11.44 -6.94
CA TYR A 99 11.37 10.78 -5.67
C TYR A 99 11.34 11.77 -4.51
N VAL A 100 10.18 11.90 -3.86
CA VAL A 100 9.95 12.79 -2.72
C VAL A 100 9.33 12.00 -1.58
N VAL A 101 9.96 12.06 -0.41
CA VAL A 101 9.38 11.51 0.83
C VAL A 101 8.36 12.52 1.38
N VAL A 102 7.11 12.08 1.52
CA VAL A 102 5.99 12.93 1.97
C VAL A 102 5.75 12.79 3.46
N GLN A 103 5.91 11.58 3.99
CA GLN A 103 5.75 11.23 5.40
C GLN A 103 6.88 10.27 5.77
N SER A 104 7.47 10.45 6.94
CA SER A 104 8.46 9.51 7.47
C SER A 104 8.48 9.57 8.98
N ASP A 105 8.27 8.40 9.60
CA ASP A 105 8.40 8.16 11.02
C ASP A 105 9.49 7.11 11.21
N THR A 106 10.62 7.50 11.80
CA THR A 106 11.80 6.63 11.91
C THR A 106 11.74 5.67 13.09
N GLU A 107 10.80 5.87 14.01
CA GLU A 107 10.56 5.02 15.17
C GLU A 107 9.05 4.95 15.42
N ARG A 108 8.52 3.74 15.68
CA ARG A 108 7.10 3.50 16.04
C ARG A 108 6.09 4.14 15.08
N GLY A 109 6.40 4.06 13.79
CA GLY A 109 5.60 4.63 12.70
C GLY A 109 4.42 3.73 12.29
N TRP A 110 4.45 2.46 12.64
CA TRP A 110 3.33 1.54 12.50
C TRP A 110 3.30 0.54 13.66
N TYR A 111 2.17 -0.15 13.84
CA TYR A 111 2.00 -1.14 14.90
C TYR A 111 1.34 -2.38 14.30
N PRO A 112 1.80 -3.59 14.67
CA PRO A 112 1.09 -4.81 14.33
C PRO A 112 -0.27 -4.81 15.04
N THR A 113 -1.34 -5.10 14.28
CA THR A 113 -2.71 -5.20 14.78
C THR A 113 -3.06 -6.60 15.27
#